data_AF-A0A1S3DQX4-F1
#
_entry.id   AF-A0A1S3DQX4-F1
#
_cell.length_a   1.000
_cell.length_b   1.000
_cell.length_c   1.000
_cell.angle_alpha   90.00
_cell.angle_beta   90.00
_cell.angle_gamma   90.00
#
_symmetry.space_group_name_H-M   'P 1'
#
loop_
_entity.id
_entity.type
_entity.pdbx_description
1 polymer ?
#
loop_
_entity_poly.entity_id
_entity_poly.type
_entity_poly.pdbx_seq_one_letter_code
_entity_poly.pdbx_strand_id
1 'polypeptide(L)' 'MIKASAGGGGKGMRIANNDQEAIEGFKLSSQEAASSFGDDRILVEKFIKNPRHIEIQ' A
#
# COMPACT_ATOMS: atom_id res chain seq x y z
N MET A 1 4.85 3.46 -3.95
CA MET A 1 4.29 2.36 -3.14
C MET A 1 2.92 2.80 -2.67
N ILE A 2 1.92 1.98 -2.93
CA ILE A 2 0.51 2.19 -2.57
C ILE A 2 0.26 1.43 -1.28
N LYS A 3 -0.37 2.06 -0.28
CA LYS A 3 -0.60 1.46 1.05
C LYS A 3 -1.98 1.80 1.57
N ALA A 4 -2.63 0.84 2.20
CA ALA A 4 -3.83 1.06 3.00
C ALA A 4 -3.51 2.00 4.18
N SER A 5 -4.33 3.04 4.38
CA SER A 5 -4.11 4.03 5.45
C SER A 5 -4.33 3.44 6.84
N ALA A 6 -5.32 2.56 6.97
CA ALA A 6 -5.62 1.82 8.20
C ALA A 6 -4.94 0.44 8.24
N GLY A 7 -3.99 0.18 7.32
CA GLY A 7 -3.43 -1.15 7.08
C GLY A 7 -2.44 -1.63 8.14
N GLY A 8 -2.18 -2.94 8.11
CA GLY A 8 -1.19 -3.61 8.95
C GLY A 8 -0.83 -4.99 8.40
N GLY A 9 0.33 -5.53 8.79
CA GLY A 9 0.76 -6.88 8.39
C GLY A 9 1.00 -7.06 6.88
N GLY A 10 1.22 -5.98 6.13
CA GLY A 10 1.47 -6.02 4.68
C GLY A 10 0.23 -6.08 3.79
N LYS A 11 -0.98 -6.15 4.36
CA LYS A 11 -2.23 -6.14 3.59
C LYS A 11 -2.53 -4.76 3.01
N GLY A 12 -3.02 -4.73 1.77
CA GLY A 12 -3.32 -3.49 1.06
C GLY A 12 -2.07 -2.69 0.66
N MET A 13 -0.91 -3.34 0.55
CA MET A 13 0.34 -2.74 0.07
C MET A 13 0.71 -3.26 -1.32
N ARG A 14 1.01 -2.35 -2.27
CA ARG A 14 1.43 -2.71 -3.64
C ARG A 14 2.53 -1.77 -4.15
N ILE A 15 3.42 -2.30 -4.99
CA ILE A 15 4.40 -1.51 -5.74
C ILE A 15 3.81 -1.25 -7.13
N ALA A 16 3.98 -0.03 -7.62
CA ALA A 16 3.65 0.36 -8.98
C ALA A 16 4.84 1.11 -9.58
N ASN A 17 5.27 0.71 -10.77
CA ASN A 17 6.43 1.25 -11.48
C ASN A 17 6.05 2.13 -12.68
N ASN A 18 4.78 2.13 -13.05
CA ASN A 18 4.20 2.93 -14.12
C ASN A 18 2.73 3.28 -13.81
N ASP A 19 2.13 4.12 -14.64
CA ASP A 19 0.77 4.63 -14.43
C ASP A 19 -0.30 3.53 -14.50
N GLN A 20 -0.13 2.55 -15.38
CA GLN A 20 -1.04 1.41 -15.51
C GLN A 20 -1.07 0.59 -14.21
N GLU A 21 0.10 0.22 -13.69
CA GLU A 21 0.26 -0.48 -12.43
C GLU A 21 -0.27 0.35 -11.25
N ALA A 22 -0.16 1.69 -11.32
CA ALA A 22 -0.68 2.56 -10.27
C ALA A 22 -2.21 2.54 -10.22
N ILE A 23 -2.87 2.59 -11.38
CA ILE A 23 -4.34 2.52 -11.48
C ILE A 23 -4.85 1.17 -10.97
N GLU A 24 -4.26 0.07 -11.45
CA GLU A 24 -4.66 -1.28 -11.03
C GLU A 24 -4.35 -1.53 -9.55
N GLY A 25 -3.16 -1.15 -9.11
CA GLY A 25 -2.70 -1.29 -7.73
C GLY A 25 -3.54 -0.46 -6.75
N PHE A 26 -4.01 0.72 -7.14
CA PHE A 26 -4.89 1.55 -6.31
C PHE A 26 -6.24 0.87 -6.08
N LYS A 27 -6.88 0.40 -7.15
CA LYS A 27 -8.18 -0.28 -7.07
C LYS A 27 -8.13 -1.50 -6.17
N LEU A 28 -7.13 -2.36 -6.36
CA LEU A 28 -6.97 -3.59 -5.57
C LEU A 28 -6.64 -3.28 -4.10
N SER A 29 -5.78 -2.29 -3.85
CA SER A 29 -5.41 -1.92 -2.47
C SER A 29 -6.56 -1.31 -1.71
N SER A 30 -7.39 -0.48 -2.36
CA SER A 30 -8.57 0.11 -1.74
C SER A 30 -9.63 -0.94 -1.39
N GLN A 31 -9.86 -1.91 -2.28
CA GLN A 31 -10.79 -3.03 -2.02
C GLN A 31 -10.31 -3.93 -0.88
N GLU A 32 -9.01 -4.25 -0.85
CA GLU A 32 -8.41 -5.03 0.23
C GLU A 32 -8.43 -4.27 1.56
N ALA A 33 -8.21 -2.95 1.52
CA ALA A 33 -8.29 -2.09 2.69
C ALA A 33 -9.71 -2.05 3.28
N ALA A 34 -10.73 -1.83 2.43
CA ALA A 34 -12.13 -1.84 2.81
C ALA A 34 -12.54 -3.17 3.47
N SER A 35 -12.17 -4.30 2.84
CA SER A 35 -12.54 -5.64 3.33
C SER A 35 -11.78 -6.09 4.57
N SER A 36 -10.52 -5.67 4.74
CA SER A 36 -9.67 -6.09 5.87
C SER A 36 -9.76 -5.16 7.08
N PHE A 37 -10.00 -3.87 6.85
CA PHE A 37 -9.87 -2.83 7.88
C PHE A 37 -11.11 -1.93 7.99
N GLY A 38 -12.11 -2.07 7.11
CA GLY A 38 -13.31 -1.22 7.11
C GLY A 38 -13.05 0.21 6.66
N ASP A 39 -11.88 0.49 6.11
CA ASP A 39 -11.43 1.81 5.65
C ASP A 39 -10.74 1.65 4.29
N ASP A 40 -11.27 2.31 3.27
CA ASP A 40 -10.83 2.18 1.88
C ASP A 40 -9.79 3.24 1.47
N ARG A 41 -9.40 4.12 2.41
CA ARG A 41 -8.45 5.20 2.16
C ARG A 41 -7.05 4.67 1.92
N ILE A 42 -6.40 5.25 0.93
CA ILE A 42 -5.06 4.88 0.46
C ILE A 42 -4.09 6.04 0.61
N LEU A 43 -2.85 5.73 0.96
CA LEU A 43 -1.71 6.64 0.90
C LEU A 43 -0.68 6.15 -0.12
N VAL A 44 0.08 7.09 -0.69
CA VAL A 44 1.15 6.81 -1.64
C VAL A 44 2.45 7.39 -1.12
N GLU A 45 3.49 6.57 -1.05
CA GLU A 45 4.83 6.97 -0.65
C GLU A 45 5.87 6.56 -1.69
N LYS A 46 7.04 7.22 -1.66
CA LYS A 46 8.16 6.84 -2.52
C LYS A 46 8.63 5.43 -2.17
N PHE A 47 8.71 4.56 -3.16
CA PHE A 47 9.28 3.22 -2.97
C PHE A 47 10.81 3.31 -2.87
N ILE A 48 11.39 2.74 -1.81
CA ILE A 48 12.83 2.67 -1.61
C ILE A 48 13.30 1.29 -2.10
N LYS A 49 14.25 1.26 -3.04
CA LYS A 49 14.84 0.01 -3.54
C LYS A 49 15.88 -0.51 -2.54
N ASN A 50 15.87 -1.82 -2.30
CA ASN A 50 16.76 -2.51 -1.34
C ASN A 50 16.81 -1.84 0.05
N PRO A 51 15.65 -1.59 0.70
CA PRO A 51 15.63 -0.93 2.00
C PRO A 51 16.05 -1.89 3.11
N ARG A 52 16.58 -1.33 4.20
CA ARG A 52 16.68 -2.02 5.48
C ARG A 52 15.58 -1.49 6.40
N HIS A 53 14.69 -2.37 6.85
CA HIS A 53 13.70 -2.01 7.88
C HIS A 53 14.40 -1.96 9.25
N ILE A 54 14.25 -0.84 9.96
CA ILE A 54 14.79 -0.64 11.31
C ILE A 54 13.67 -0.04 12.16
N GLU A 55 13.33 -0.69 13.26
CA GLU A 55 12.39 -0.21 14.27
C GLU A 55 13.11 -0.05 15.62
N ILE A 56 12.75 0.98 16.39
CA ILE A 56 13.33 1.28 17.71
C ILE A 56 12.19 1.34 18.71
N GLN A 57 12.36 0.63 19.83
CA GLN A 57 11.35 0.42 20.87
C GLN A 57 11.15 1.63 21.78
#